data_AF-A0AAW1TD60-F1
#
_entry.id   AF-A0AAW1TD60-F1
#
_cell.length_a   1.000
_cell.length_b   1.000
_cell.length_c   1.000
_cell.angle_alpha   90.00
_cell.angle_beta   90.00
_cell.angle_gamma   90.00
#
_symmetry.space_group_name_H-M   'P 1'
#
loop_
_entity.id
_entity.type
_entity.pdbx_description
1 polymer ?
#
loop_
_entity_poly.entity_id
_entity_poly.type
_entity_poly.pdbx_seq_one_letter_code
_entity_poly.pdbx_strand_id
1 'polypeptide(L)'
;MKPQKVRQLLSQHGEIGRLYLAPEGASSSKKRSRNQSGAKAKAFTEGWVEFEEKSMAKQTAAALNGHQMGGKRRSRHHFDLWSLKYLPKFKWEHLTEEIAYQRAVREQKLAAEVSSANKERDFYLSRVDRAKALEAQQARKRKRMGGEAGADVSALDHQQEEQLESFSPTKSVGDAGRVPGILPDQLAGMLISFYKNLATKDSRTNFFRTMTSELGIANREIDQAVSTWQKAQDEEGRLKAAWQLQQASRPMYTSLFVPISNKPEGIKFLVDLRSDAIAASKAAPSGDAALRLLTDSLRQSLADWFSVGLLHLHCIEWHTASAALLEKVMKYEAVHAFQGWDDLKRRLAANRRLYGFFHHSLPAEPLVLLHTALTLDVPAAMQDVLEQPPDQPRAEEATTACFYSISSTQKGLAGIDLGNFLIKQVANRLLAELPHIRRLVTLSPLPAFRGWLETQLQRHIDFQDAAPLLLDAEQEAIRSSSLPSNGVSDSRAKAALSAEVFARTIADDSWCKEPTQEHAVLVQGILLRLAARYLYVERRRSNALDPVANFHLRNGASMWRLCPLADPSPSGMQRSFGIMVNYRYVLQDVAANNHSYIVDGIISASDAVKELAAGRLQL
;
A
#
# COMPACT_ATOMS: atom_id res chain seq x y z
N MET A 1 -39.19 21.67 -13.90
CA MET A 1 -40.31 20.98 -14.59
C MET A 1 -40.47 19.58 -14.02
N LYS A 2 -41.68 19.00 -13.93
CA LYS A 2 -41.88 17.60 -13.45
C LYS A 2 -41.65 16.58 -14.59
N PRO A 3 -41.23 15.34 -14.29
CA PRO A 3 -41.00 14.28 -15.30
C PRO A 3 -42.17 14.07 -16.28
N GLN A 4 -43.41 14.06 -15.77
CA GLN A 4 -44.61 13.89 -16.60
C GLN A 4 -44.77 14.99 -17.66
N LYS A 5 -44.40 16.23 -17.32
CA LYS A 5 -44.50 17.35 -18.25
C LYS A 5 -43.41 17.30 -19.32
N VAL A 6 -42.20 16.88 -18.95
CA VAL A 6 -41.10 16.65 -19.91
C VAL A 6 -41.50 15.56 -20.91
N ARG A 7 -42.07 14.44 -20.42
CA ARG A 7 -42.60 13.38 -21.28
C ARG A 7 -43.67 13.91 -22.23
N GLN A 8 -44.67 14.64 -21.73
CA GLN A 8 -45.73 15.21 -22.57
C GLN A 8 -45.20 16.09 -23.72
N LEU A 9 -44.18 16.93 -23.44
CA LEU A 9 -43.63 17.82 -24.45
C LEU A 9 -42.79 17.07 -25.48
N LEU A 10 -41.97 16.12 -25.04
CA LEU A 10 -41.06 15.38 -25.93
C LEU A 10 -41.75 14.24 -26.70
N SER A 11 -42.86 13.70 -26.20
CA SER A 11 -43.64 12.64 -26.89
C SER A 11 -44.25 13.11 -28.21
N GLN A 12 -44.29 14.42 -28.48
CA GLN A 12 -44.71 14.97 -29.77
C GLN A 12 -43.69 14.73 -30.88
N HIS A 13 -42.44 14.39 -30.51
CA HIS A 13 -41.32 14.22 -31.44
C HIS A 13 -40.87 12.75 -31.58
N GLY A 14 -41.53 11.82 -30.89
CA GLY A 14 -41.26 10.38 -30.95
C GLY A 14 -41.72 9.64 -29.69
N GLU A 15 -41.81 8.32 -29.78
CA GLU A 15 -42.16 7.48 -28.62
C GLU A 15 -41.00 7.43 -27.61
N ILE A 16 -41.34 7.65 -26.33
CA ILE A 16 -40.38 7.72 -25.22
C ILE A 16 -40.51 6.45 -24.39
N GLY A 17 -39.42 5.69 -24.31
CA GLY A 17 -39.29 4.58 -23.37
C GLY A 17 -39.09 5.09 -21.95
N ARG A 18 -37.84 5.20 -21.52
CA ARG A 18 -37.46 5.57 -20.14
C ARG A 18 -37.16 7.05 -19.99
N LEU A 19 -37.48 7.60 -18.81
CA LEU A 19 -37.21 9.00 -18.48
C LEU A 19 -36.83 9.13 -17.01
N TYR A 20 -35.70 9.77 -16.74
CA TYR A 20 -35.15 9.98 -15.42
C TYR A 20 -34.72 11.43 -15.27
N LEU A 21 -35.11 12.08 -14.16
CA LEU A 21 -34.65 13.42 -13.82
C LEU A 21 -33.91 13.35 -12.48
N ALA A 22 -32.68 13.84 -12.43
CA ALA A 22 -31.89 13.90 -11.21
C ALA A 22 -32.45 14.98 -10.27
N PRO A 23 -32.88 14.62 -9.05
CA PRO A 23 -33.39 15.60 -8.10
C PRO A 23 -32.28 16.53 -7.61
N GLU A 24 -32.64 17.78 -7.37
CA GLU A 24 -31.74 18.76 -6.75
C GLU A 24 -31.25 18.26 -5.38
N GLY A 25 -29.95 18.47 -5.09
CA GLY A 25 -29.34 18.07 -3.83
C GLY A 25 -29.98 18.71 -2.60
N ALA A 26 -29.95 18.01 -1.46
CA ALA A 26 -30.64 18.41 -0.23
C ALA A 26 -30.23 19.80 0.30
N SER A 27 -28.97 20.21 0.11
CA SER A 27 -28.47 21.54 0.51
C SER A 27 -29.08 22.66 -0.33
N SER A 28 -29.07 22.51 -1.66
CA SER A 28 -29.64 23.48 -2.61
C SER A 28 -31.16 23.57 -2.47
N SER A 29 -31.84 22.42 -2.25
CA SER A 29 -33.28 22.39 -1.96
C SER A 29 -33.63 23.16 -0.68
N LYS A 30 -32.84 23.04 0.40
CA LYS A 30 -33.04 23.78 1.66
C LYS A 30 -32.79 25.29 1.48
N LYS A 31 -31.80 25.67 0.66
CA LYS A 31 -31.50 27.07 0.33
C LYS A 31 -32.62 27.70 -0.48
N ARG A 32 -33.17 26.97 -1.46
CA ARG A 32 -34.31 27.42 -2.28
C ARG A 32 -35.60 27.55 -1.47
N SER A 33 -35.89 26.61 -0.58
CA SER A 33 -37.08 26.69 0.28
C SER A 33 -37.03 27.85 1.29
N ARG A 34 -35.83 28.30 1.68
CA ARG A 34 -35.64 29.48 2.55
C ARG A 34 -35.84 30.81 1.82
N ASN A 35 -35.45 30.89 0.55
CA ASN A 35 -35.39 32.15 -0.19
C ASN A 35 -36.62 32.43 -1.08
N GLN A 36 -37.54 31.48 -1.26
CA GLN A 36 -38.72 31.65 -2.13
C GLN A 36 -39.99 31.13 -1.45
N SER A 37 -40.97 32.01 -1.21
CA SER A 37 -42.30 31.62 -0.72
C SER A 37 -43.03 30.81 -1.81
N GLY A 38 -43.48 29.60 -1.45
CA GLY A 38 -44.12 28.65 -2.39
C GLY A 38 -43.19 27.58 -3.00
N ALA A 39 -41.91 27.53 -2.64
CA ALA A 39 -40.90 26.66 -3.24
C ALA A 39 -40.88 25.19 -2.73
N LYS A 40 -42.01 24.62 -2.30
CA LYS A 40 -42.07 23.20 -1.86
C LYS A 40 -42.00 22.17 -3.00
N ALA A 41 -42.03 22.60 -4.26
CA ALA A 41 -41.95 21.68 -5.40
C ALA A 41 -40.53 21.11 -5.57
N LYS A 42 -40.42 19.79 -5.85
CA LYS A 42 -39.14 19.15 -6.21
C LYS A 42 -38.59 19.77 -7.49
N ALA A 43 -37.36 20.28 -7.42
CA ALA A 43 -36.61 20.75 -8.57
C ALA A 43 -35.62 19.66 -9.01
N PHE A 44 -35.22 19.73 -10.27
CA PHE A 44 -34.34 18.77 -10.92
C PHE A 44 -33.22 19.53 -11.61
N THR A 45 -32.00 19.01 -11.56
CA THR A 45 -30.81 19.66 -12.13
C THR A 45 -30.61 19.26 -13.59
N GLU A 46 -30.83 17.98 -13.90
CA GLU A 46 -30.62 17.40 -15.22
C GLU A 46 -31.52 16.17 -15.42
N GLY A 47 -31.52 15.62 -16.64
CA GLY A 47 -32.36 14.49 -16.97
C GLY A 47 -31.93 13.73 -18.22
N TRP A 48 -32.32 12.46 -18.27
CA TRP A 48 -32.08 11.54 -19.37
C TRP A 48 -33.42 11.02 -19.89
N VAL A 49 -33.53 11.02 -21.21
CA VAL A 49 -34.72 10.58 -21.93
C VAL A 49 -34.29 9.60 -23.00
N GLU A 50 -34.89 8.41 -22.99
CA GLU A 50 -34.71 7.37 -23.99
C GLU A 50 -35.88 7.40 -24.96
N PHE A 51 -35.58 7.53 -26.25
CA PHE A 51 -36.54 7.29 -27.32
C PHE A 51 -36.40 5.86 -27.82
N GLU A 52 -37.51 5.26 -28.24
CA GLU A 52 -37.49 3.90 -28.80
C GLU A 52 -36.69 3.84 -30.10
N GLU A 53 -36.77 4.89 -30.92
CA GLU A 53 -35.99 5.02 -32.14
C GLU A 53 -34.81 5.99 -32.01
N LYS A 54 -33.63 5.51 -32.43
CA LYS A 54 -32.38 6.29 -32.45
C LYS A 54 -32.45 7.53 -33.36
N SER A 55 -33.14 7.41 -34.51
CA SER A 55 -33.37 8.49 -35.47
C SER A 55 -34.08 9.67 -34.81
N MET A 56 -35.18 9.38 -34.10
CA MET A 56 -36.01 10.35 -33.40
C MET A 56 -35.26 11.04 -32.27
N ALA A 57 -34.46 10.31 -31.48
CA ALA A 57 -33.61 10.93 -30.44
C ALA A 57 -32.64 11.97 -31.01
N LYS A 58 -31.96 11.61 -32.12
CA LYS A 58 -30.96 12.49 -32.76
C LYS A 58 -31.62 13.72 -33.39
N GLN A 59 -32.75 13.52 -34.08
CA GLN A 59 -33.48 14.61 -34.72
C GLN A 59 -34.10 15.55 -33.68
N THR A 60 -34.70 15.03 -32.63
CA THR A 60 -35.31 15.82 -31.55
C THR A 60 -34.27 16.68 -30.83
N ALA A 61 -33.12 16.11 -30.48
CA ALA A 61 -32.05 16.88 -29.84
C ALA A 61 -31.53 18.01 -30.76
N ALA A 62 -31.37 17.74 -32.06
CA ALA A 62 -30.92 18.75 -33.01
C ALA A 62 -31.97 19.85 -33.25
N ALA A 63 -33.26 19.48 -33.33
CA ALA A 63 -34.35 20.41 -33.64
C ALA A 63 -34.74 21.28 -32.44
N LEU A 64 -34.75 20.72 -31.22
CA LEU A 64 -35.24 21.44 -30.04
C LEU A 64 -34.13 22.17 -29.29
N ASN A 65 -32.88 21.70 -29.33
CA ASN A 65 -31.81 22.36 -28.58
C ASN A 65 -31.66 23.84 -28.99
N GLY A 66 -31.63 24.72 -28.00
CA GLY A 66 -31.58 26.18 -28.20
C GLY A 66 -32.91 26.84 -28.57
N HIS A 67 -33.99 26.08 -28.76
CA HIS A 67 -35.32 26.62 -29.08
C HIS A 67 -36.19 26.76 -27.83
N GLN A 68 -37.16 27.68 -27.89
CA GLN A 68 -38.15 27.86 -26.82
C GLN A 68 -39.03 26.62 -26.68
N MET A 69 -39.37 26.24 -25.44
CA MET A 69 -40.19 25.05 -25.21
C MET A 69 -41.65 25.21 -25.68
N GLY A 70 -42.14 26.44 -25.82
CA GLY A 70 -43.43 26.74 -26.44
C GLY A 70 -44.66 26.27 -25.63
N GLY A 71 -45.78 26.08 -26.32
CA GLY A 71 -47.08 25.72 -25.73
C GLY A 71 -48.00 26.93 -25.49
N LYS A 72 -48.91 26.85 -24.50
CA LYS A 72 -49.77 28.01 -24.16
C LYS A 72 -48.90 29.13 -23.57
N ARG A 73 -49.04 30.38 -24.04
CA ARG A 73 -48.27 31.56 -23.58
C ARG A 73 -48.32 31.82 -22.06
N ARG A 74 -49.35 31.31 -21.38
CA ARG A 74 -49.49 31.38 -19.91
C ARG A 74 -48.76 30.26 -19.15
N SER A 75 -48.15 29.30 -19.84
CA SER A 75 -47.39 28.20 -19.23
C SER A 75 -46.10 28.73 -18.62
N ARG A 76 -45.78 28.27 -17.39
CA ARG A 76 -44.56 28.65 -16.67
C ARG A 76 -43.27 28.46 -17.47
N HIS A 77 -43.25 27.47 -18.36
CA HIS A 77 -42.06 27.07 -19.12
C HIS A 77 -42.10 27.52 -20.59
N HIS A 78 -43.08 28.36 -20.97
CA HIS A 78 -43.28 28.75 -22.36
C HIS A 78 -42.04 29.42 -22.99
N PHE A 79 -41.42 30.33 -22.23
CA PHE A 79 -40.27 31.11 -22.67
C PHE A 79 -38.93 30.47 -22.30
N ASP A 80 -38.94 29.33 -21.59
CA ASP A 80 -37.71 28.61 -21.26
C ASP A 80 -37.12 28.01 -22.55
N LEU A 81 -35.79 27.88 -22.60
CA LEU A 81 -35.08 27.25 -23.72
C LEU A 81 -34.79 25.78 -23.42
N TRP A 82 -34.93 24.94 -24.44
CA TRP A 82 -34.44 23.57 -24.39
C TRP A 82 -32.90 23.54 -24.44
N SER A 83 -32.29 22.77 -23.54
CA SER A 83 -30.88 22.39 -23.61
C SER A 83 -30.81 20.87 -23.70
N LEU A 84 -30.60 20.35 -24.90
CA LEU A 84 -30.65 18.92 -25.19
C LEU A 84 -29.40 18.49 -25.95
N LYS A 85 -28.84 17.34 -25.58
CA LYS A 85 -27.68 16.75 -26.25
C LYS A 85 -27.93 15.27 -26.49
N TYR A 86 -27.79 14.84 -27.75
CA TYR A 86 -27.81 13.42 -28.09
C TYR A 86 -26.49 12.76 -27.65
N LEU A 87 -26.58 11.62 -26.96
CA LEU A 87 -25.44 10.87 -26.44
C LEU A 87 -25.17 9.62 -27.31
N PRO A 88 -24.18 9.64 -28.23
CA PRO A 88 -23.89 8.48 -29.07
C PRO A 88 -23.33 7.32 -28.23
N LYS A 89 -23.75 6.09 -28.54
CA LYS A 89 -23.32 4.85 -27.87
C LYS A 89 -23.65 4.77 -26.37
N PHE A 90 -24.44 5.69 -25.84
CA PHE A 90 -24.92 5.64 -24.46
C PHE A 90 -26.17 4.77 -24.37
N LYS A 91 -26.20 3.81 -23.44
CA LYS A 91 -27.34 2.95 -23.13
C LYS A 91 -27.89 3.28 -21.74
N TRP A 92 -29.16 2.98 -21.51
CA TRP A 92 -29.79 3.19 -20.19
C TRP A 92 -29.07 2.46 -19.06
N GLU A 93 -28.51 1.27 -19.35
CA GLU A 93 -27.72 0.47 -18.41
C GLU A 93 -26.55 1.25 -17.80
N HIS A 94 -25.83 2.04 -18.61
CA HIS A 94 -24.72 2.86 -18.13
C HIS A 94 -25.17 3.90 -17.10
N LEU A 95 -26.38 4.47 -17.27
CA LEU A 95 -26.94 5.42 -16.30
C LEU A 95 -27.31 4.72 -14.99
N THR A 96 -27.94 3.55 -15.07
CA THR A 96 -28.32 2.79 -13.89
C THR A 96 -27.11 2.25 -13.13
N GLU A 97 -26.05 1.84 -13.84
CA GLU A 97 -24.78 1.43 -13.26
C GLU A 97 -24.09 2.59 -12.56
N GLU A 98 -24.00 3.77 -13.19
CA GLU A 98 -23.42 4.96 -12.58
C GLU A 98 -24.19 5.41 -11.33
N ILE A 99 -25.53 5.41 -11.39
CA ILE A 99 -26.37 5.75 -10.21
C ILE A 99 -26.19 4.72 -9.10
N ALA A 100 -26.16 3.43 -9.44
CA ALA A 100 -25.94 2.35 -8.47
C ALA A 100 -24.54 2.45 -7.84
N TYR A 101 -23.51 2.72 -8.65
CA TYR A 101 -22.14 2.95 -8.22
C TYR A 101 -22.05 4.14 -7.27
N GLN A 102 -22.59 5.31 -7.65
CA GLN A 102 -22.59 6.50 -6.77
C GLN A 102 -23.34 6.25 -5.46
N ARG A 103 -24.45 5.51 -5.50
CA ARG A 103 -25.20 5.11 -4.30
C ARG A 103 -24.38 4.19 -3.41
N ALA A 104 -23.75 3.16 -3.96
CA ALA A 104 -22.88 2.23 -3.23
C ALA A 104 -21.69 2.96 -2.58
N VAL A 105 -21.04 3.87 -3.31
CA VAL A 105 -19.95 4.71 -2.78
C VAL A 105 -20.44 5.57 -1.61
N ARG A 106 -21.61 6.19 -1.72
CA ARG A 106 -22.17 7.01 -0.64
C ARG A 106 -22.52 6.17 0.59
N GLU A 107 -23.12 5.01 0.39
CA GLU A 107 -23.50 4.08 1.46
C GLU A 107 -22.27 3.52 2.18
N GLN A 108 -21.20 3.22 1.42
CA GLN A 108 -19.93 2.79 1.98
C GLN A 108 -19.21 3.92 2.75
N LYS A 109 -19.23 5.17 2.26
CA LYS A 109 -18.70 6.33 3.00
C LYS A 109 -19.45 6.53 4.32
N LEU A 110 -20.77 6.45 4.29
CA LEU A 110 -21.60 6.57 5.49
C LEU A 110 -21.31 5.42 6.47
N ALA A 111 -21.19 4.19 5.97
CA ALA A 111 -20.86 3.03 6.79
C ALA A 111 -19.45 3.15 7.42
N ALA A 112 -18.48 3.70 6.68
CA ALA A 112 -17.13 3.95 7.20
C ALA A 112 -17.14 5.04 8.28
N GLU A 113 -17.90 6.12 8.08
CA GLU A 113 -18.06 7.19 9.07
C GLU A 113 -18.74 6.69 10.34
N VAL A 114 -19.81 5.90 10.21
CA VAL A 114 -20.48 5.23 11.34
C VAL A 114 -19.56 4.24 12.04
N SER A 115 -18.77 3.47 11.28
CA SER A 115 -17.78 2.53 11.85
C SER A 115 -16.68 3.27 12.62
N SER A 116 -16.18 4.39 12.10
CA SER A 116 -15.20 5.24 12.77
C SER A 116 -15.77 5.84 14.05
N ALA A 117 -16.99 6.38 13.99
CA ALA A 117 -17.68 6.93 15.15
C ALA A 117 -17.97 5.87 16.23
N ASN A 118 -18.33 4.64 15.82
CA ASN A 118 -18.53 3.53 16.75
C ASN A 118 -17.21 3.10 17.41
N LYS A 119 -16.11 3.00 16.65
CA LYS A 119 -14.79 2.68 17.22
C LYS A 119 -14.33 3.75 18.21
N GLU A 120 -14.57 5.01 17.89
CA GLU A 120 -14.25 6.14 18.76
C GLU A 120 -15.11 6.09 20.04
N ARG A 121 -16.42 5.88 19.91
CA ARG A 121 -17.34 5.66 21.03
C ARG A 121 -16.90 4.50 21.92
N ASP A 122 -16.60 3.34 21.34
CA ASP A 122 -16.22 2.14 22.09
C ASP A 122 -14.86 2.33 22.78
N PHE A 123 -13.93 3.05 22.14
CA PHE A 123 -12.68 3.49 22.76
C PHE A 123 -12.93 4.42 23.95
N TYR A 124 -13.82 5.40 23.82
CA TYR A 124 -14.19 6.30 24.93
C TYR A 124 -14.87 5.54 26.08
N LEU A 125 -15.81 4.64 25.78
CA LEU A 125 -16.47 3.80 26.78
C LEU A 125 -15.45 2.93 27.54
N SER A 126 -14.50 2.31 26.82
CA SER A 126 -13.45 1.51 27.47
C SER A 126 -12.56 2.33 28.42
N ARG A 127 -12.33 3.62 28.12
CA ARG A 127 -11.58 4.53 28.99
C ARG A 127 -12.38 4.93 30.21
N VAL A 128 -13.68 5.18 30.06
CA VAL A 128 -14.58 5.48 31.19
C VAL A 128 -14.66 4.27 32.13
N ASP A 129 -14.80 3.06 31.60
CA ASP A 129 -14.83 1.84 32.40
C ASP A 129 -13.51 1.59 33.13
N ARG A 130 -12.38 1.87 32.46
CA ARG A 130 -11.04 1.76 33.07
C ARG A 130 -10.82 2.82 34.15
N ALA A 131 -11.33 4.04 33.97
CA ALA A 131 -11.28 5.10 34.97
C ALA A 131 -12.11 4.72 36.20
N LYS A 132 -13.36 4.25 36.01
CA LYS A 132 -14.21 3.74 37.10
C LYS A 132 -13.57 2.57 37.85
N ALA A 133 -12.91 1.66 37.13
CA ALA A 133 -12.19 0.53 37.75
C ALA A 133 -11.00 1.00 38.59
N LEU A 134 -10.25 2.00 38.12
CA LEU A 134 -9.13 2.60 38.85
C LEU A 134 -9.61 3.37 40.09
N GLU A 135 -10.69 4.13 39.98
CA GLU A 135 -11.33 4.80 41.13
C GLU A 135 -11.80 3.78 42.17
N ALA A 136 -12.44 2.69 41.75
CA ALA A 136 -12.87 1.63 42.66
C ALA A 136 -11.66 0.95 43.35
N GLN A 137 -10.54 0.76 42.65
CA GLN A 137 -9.30 0.24 43.23
C GLN A 137 -8.67 1.23 44.22
N GLN A 138 -8.63 2.52 43.88
CA GLN A 138 -8.12 3.56 44.77
C GLN A 138 -9.00 3.75 46.01
N ALA A 139 -10.32 3.68 45.87
CA ALA A 139 -11.27 3.72 46.98
C ALA A 139 -11.09 2.51 47.92
N ARG A 140 -10.88 1.30 47.37
CA ARG A 140 -10.52 0.11 48.15
C ARG A 140 -9.17 0.25 48.87
N LYS A 141 -8.19 0.89 48.21
CA LYS A 141 -6.86 1.15 48.79
C LYS A 141 -6.90 2.21 49.89
N ARG A 142 -7.69 3.28 49.71
CA ARG A 142 -7.95 4.31 50.73
C ARG A 142 -8.70 3.73 51.94
N LYS A 143 -9.70 2.87 51.73
CA LYS A 143 -10.35 2.12 52.82
C LYS A 143 -9.41 1.16 53.57
N ARG A 144 -8.38 0.62 52.91
CA ARG A 144 -7.35 -0.23 53.55
C ARG A 144 -6.27 0.56 54.28
N MET A 145 -6.05 1.83 53.91
CA MET A 145 -4.97 2.67 54.44
C MET A 145 -5.46 3.70 55.48
N GLY A 146 -6.77 3.84 55.67
CA GLY A 146 -7.38 4.77 56.64
C GLY A 146 -8.17 4.03 57.72
N GLY A 147 -7.46 3.47 58.70
CA GLY A 147 -7.98 3.34 60.05
C GLY A 147 -7.48 4.55 60.85
N GLU A 148 -8.40 5.24 61.52
CA GLU A 148 -8.19 6.43 62.37
C GLU A 148 -8.04 7.78 61.66
N ALA A 149 -9.18 8.44 61.43
CA ALA A 149 -9.51 9.79 61.91
C ALA A 149 -10.85 10.21 61.31
N GLY A 150 -11.87 10.36 62.15
CA GLY A 150 -13.15 10.92 61.75
C GLY A 150 -13.11 12.45 61.73
N ALA A 151 -13.72 13.05 60.71
CA ALA A 151 -14.52 14.27 60.79
C ALA A 151 -15.09 14.61 59.40
N ASP A 152 -16.42 14.50 59.32
CA ASP A 152 -17.34 15.49 58.75
C ASP A 152 -17.14 15.99 57.30
N VAL A 153 -17.94 15.46 56.37
CA VAL A 153 -18.30 16.16 55.12
C VAL A 153 -19.72 15.78 54.69
N SER A 154 -20.74 16.40 55.30
CA SER A 154 -22.09 16.46 54.75
C SER A 154 -22.40 17.89 54.29
N ALA A 155 -21.91 18.27 53.12
CA ALA A 155 -22.43 19.38 52.33
C ALA A 155 -21.80 19.30 50.93
N LEU A 156 -22.58 19.62 49.90
CA LEU A 156 -22.24 19.69 48.47
C LEU A 156 -22.58 18.42 47.67
N ASP A 157 -23.85 18.04 47.62
CA ASP A 157 -24.36 17.07 46.63
C ASP A 157 -25.55 17.60 45.80
N HIS A 158 -25.67 18.93 45.65
CA HIS A 158 -26.83 19.56 44.97
C HIS A 158 -26.47 20.64 43.93
N GLN A 159 -25.32 20.54 43.26
CA GLN A 159 -24.97 21.50 42.18
C GLN A 159 -24.34 20.89 40.91
N GLN A 160 -24.51 19.59 40.63
CA GLN A 160 -23.89 18.98 39.43
C GLN A 160 -24.83 18.48 38.33
N GLU A 161 -26.16 18.70 38.41
CA GLU A 161 -27.08 18.21 37.38
C GLU A 161 -27.62 19.25 36.37
N GLU A 162 -27.23 20.54 36.46
CA GLU A 162 -27.76 21.58 35.55
C GLU A 162 -26.81 22.10 34.44
N GLN A 163 -25.65 21.49 34.20
CA GLN A 163 -24.68 22.01 33.20
C GLN A 163 -24.50 21.18 31.91
N LEU A 164 -25.42 20.27 31.59
CA LEU A 164 -25.32 19.44 30.37
C LEU A 164 -26.09 19.95 29.14
N GLU A 165 -26.81 21.08 29.24
CA GLU A 165 -27.58 21.64 28.09
C GLU A 165 -27.28 23.12 27.80
N SER A 166 -26.02 23.50 27.54
CA SER A 166 -25.78 24.71 26.73
C SER A 166 -24.34 24.80 26.22
N PHE A 167 -24.06 24.26 25.04
CA PHE A 167 -22.91 24.73 24.26
C PHE A 167 -23.31 24.93 22.79
N SER A 168 -23.86 26.12 22.52
CA SER A 168 -23.75 26.75 21.21
C SER A 168 -22.37 27.42 21.11
N PRO A 169 -21.67 27.34 19.96
CA PRO A 169 -20.34 27.92 19.84
C PRO A 169 -20.44 29.45 19.63
N THR A 170 -20.22 30.24 20.67
CA THR A 170 -20.08 31.70 20.57
C THR A 170 -18.62 32.12 20.44
N LYS A 171 -18.34 32.73 19.28
CA LYS A 171 -17.45 33.88 19.00
C LYS A 171 -16.12 33.99 19.78
N SER A 172 -15.04 33.77 19.04
CA SER A 172 -13.67 34.22 19.33
C SER A 172 -13.52 35.74 19.22
N VAL A 173 -12.80 36.35 20.17
CA VAL A 173 -12.30 37.74 20.11
C VAL A 173 -10.77 37.76 20.30
N GLY A 174 -10.08 38.55 19.46
CA GLY A 174 -8.74 39.15 19.64
C GLY A 174 -7.55 38.20 19.44
N ASP A 175 -6.97 38.09 18.24
CA ASP A 175 -6.02 39.02 17.57
C ASP A 175 -4.61 39.01 18.18
N ALA A 176 -3.75 38.14 17.63
CA ALA A 176 -2.31 38.31 17.44
C ALA A 176 -1.72 37.07 16.72
N GLY A 177 -1.51 37.18 15.40
CA GLY A 177 -0.44 36.47 14.69
C GLY A 177 -0.52 34.96 14.49
N ARG A 178 -1.64 34.28 14.73
CA ARG A 178 -1.85 32.89 14.28
C ARG A 178 -2.75 32.91 13.05
N VAL A 179 -2.42 32.12 12.03
CA VAL A 179 -3.41 31.62 11.08
C VAL A 179 -3.85 30.24 11.58
N PRO A 180 -4.85 30.12 12.49
CA PRO A 180 -5.47 28.84 12.75
C PRO A 180 -6.70 28.71 11.84
N GLY A 181 -6.67 27.70 10.97
CA GLY A 181 -7.86 27.24 10.26
C GLY A 181 -7.68 27.22 8.75
N ILE A 182 -7.43 26.01 8.23
CA ILE A 182 -7.54 25.64 6.81
C ILE A 182 -6.70 26.53 5.90
N LEU A 183 -5.51 26.07 5.50
CA LEU A 183 -4.85 26.64 4.31
C LEU A 183 -5.90 26.73 3.19
N PRO A 184 -6.18 27.93 2.65
CA PRO A 184 -7.17 28.09 1.60
C PRO A 184 -6.93 27.03 0.53
N ASP A 185 -7.99 26.36 0.09
CA ASP A 185 -7.95 25.37 -0.97
C ASP A 185 -7.13 25.88 -2.19
N GLN A 186 -7.13 27.19 -2.42
CA GLN A 186 -6.28 27.88 -3.39
C GLN A 186 -4.77 27.68 -3.18
N LEU A 187 -4.25 27.76 -1.96
CA LEU A 187 -2.82 27.59 -1.66
C LEU A 187 -2.32 26.17 -1.96
N ALA A 188 -3.13 25.15 -1.67
CA ALA A 188 -2.80 23.77 -2.03
C ALA A 188 -2.68 23.63 -3.56
N GLY A 189 -3.61 24.24 -4.32
CA GLY A 189 -3.56 24.28 -5.77
C GLY A 189 -2.33 25.03 -6.31
N MET A 190 -2.00 26.18 -5.72
CA MET A 190 -0.81 26.96 -6.08
C MET A 190 0.48 26.18 -5.81
N LEU A 191 0.58 25.50 -4.68
CA LEU A 191 1.75 24.69 -4.34
C LEU A 191 1.94 23.53 -5.32
N ILE A 192 0.86 22.81 -5.65
CA ILE A 192 0.90 21.72 -6.64
C ILE A 192 1.40 22.26 -7.99
N SER A 193 0.82 23.36 -8.47
CA SER A 193 1.20 23.98 -9.74
C SER A 193 2.64 24.47 -9.72
N PHE A 194 3.06 25.15 -8.65
CA PHE A 194 4.43 25.61 -8.46
C PHE A 194 5.42 24.44 -8.52
N TYR A 195 5.16 23.37 -7.77
CA TYR A 195 6.02 22.19 -7.76
C TYR A 195 6.08 21.49 -9.11
N LYS A 196 4.95 21.34 -9.81
CA LYS A 196 4.90 20.74 -11.15
C LYS A 196 5.72 21.52 -12.19
N ASN A 197 5.85 22.84 -12.01
CA ASN A 197 6.64 23.70 -12.88
C ASN A 197 8.15 23.66 -12.58
N LEU A 198 8.58 22.97 -11.51
CA LEU A 198 10.00 22.78 -11.22
C LEU A 198 10.60 21.74 -12.18
N ALA A 199 11.40 22.24 -13.13
CA ALA A 199 11.95 21.45 -14.23
C ALA A 199 13.15 20.56 -13.84
N THR A 200 13.98 20.99 -12.89
CA THR A 200 15.23 20.29 -12.55
C THR A 200 15.16 19.56 -11.22
N LYS A 201 15.93 18.46 -11.08
CA LYS A 201 16.07 17.73 -9.81
C LYS A 201 16.60 18.62 -8.68
N ASP A 202 17.50 19.55 -9.00
CA ASP A 202 18.06 20.48 -8.02
C ASP A 202 17.02 21.46 -7.52
N SER A 203 16.16 22.00 -8.40
CA SER A 203 15.07 22.90 -8.00
C SER A 203 14.06 22.21 -7.09
N ARG A 204 13.72 20.94 -7.35
CA ARG A 204 12.87 20.11 -6.46
C ARG A 204 13.55 19.80 -5.13
N THR A 205 14.86 19.56 -5.14
CA THR A 205 15.64 19.34 -3.91
C THR A 205 15.69 20.59 -3.05
N ASN A 206 15.91 21.76 -3.66
CA ASN A 206 15.86 23.05 -2.97
C ASN A 206 14.47 23.34 -2.41
N PHE A 207 13.41 23.02 -3.16
CA PHE A 207 12.04 23.12 -2.65
C PHE A 207 11.85 22.30 -1.37
N PHE A 208 12.32 21.06 -1.33
CA PHE A 208 12.24 20.25 -0.11
C PHE A 208 13.04 20.85 1.04
N ARG A 209 14.25 21.34 0.79
CA ARG A 209 15.08 21.99 1.81
C ARG A 209 14.37 23.21 2.41
N THR A 210 13.85 24.10 1.57
CA THR A 210 13.06 25.27 1.99
C THR A 210 11.82 24.85 2.76
N MET A 211 11.09 23.84 2.29
CA MET A 211 9.91 23.32 3.01
C MET A 211 10.29 22.79 4.40
N THR A 212 11.40 22.05 4.51
CA THR A 212 11.84 21.50 5.80
C THR A 212 12.44 22.55 6.74
N SER A 213 13.04 23.62 6.21
CA SER A 213 13.61 24.71 7.04
C SER A 213 12.52 25.67 7.54
N GLU A 214 11.64 26.12 6.64
CA GLU A 214 10.62 27.13 6.94
C GLU A 214 9.36 26.53 7.59
N LEU A 215 9.01 25.29 7.22
CA LEU A 215 7.79 24.62 7.68
C LEU A 215 8.11 23.33 8.46
N GLY A 216 9.31 23.24 9.03
CA GLY A 216 9.76 22.12 9.85
C GLY A 216 9.13 22.09 11.24
N ILE A 217 9.88 21.62 12.22
CA ILE A 217 9.47 21.61 13.63
C ILE A 217 9.66 23.00 14.23
N ALA A 218 8.63 23.52 14.91
CA ALA A 218 8.71 24.77 15.64
C ALA A 218 9.27 24.54 17.05
N ASN A 219 10.60 24.54 17.20
CA ASN A 219 11.27 24.23 18.49
C ASN A 219 10.74 25.06 19.67
N ARG A 220 10.43 26.34 19.46
CA ARG A 220 9.85 27.21 20.50
C ARG A 220 8.50 26.70 21.02
N GLU A 221 7.65 26.16 20.15
CA GLU A 221 6.36 25.60 20.54
C GLU A 221 6.54 24.29 21.32
N ILE A 222 7.54 23.48 20.96
CA ILE A 222 7.91 22.28 21.73
C ILE A 222 8.36 22.68 23.12
N ASP A 223 9.30 23.61 23.26
CA ASP A 223 9.83 24.04 24.56
C ASP A 223 8.71 24.57 25.47
N GLN A 224 7.78 25.33 24.88
CA GLN A 224 6.59 25.81 25.60
C GLN A 224 5.68 24.66 26.04
N ALA A 225 5.39 23.71 25.14
CA ALA A 225 4.55 22.56 25.46
C ALA A 225 5.18 21.63 26.51
N VAL A 226 6.50 21.43 26.46
CA VAL A 226 7.26 20.70 27.48
C VAL A 226 7.17 21.40 28.83
N SER A 227 7.32 22.73 28.87
CA SER A 227 7.16 23.50 30.11
C SER A 227 5.74 23.37 30.69
N THR A 228 4.70 23.46 29.85
CA THR A 228 3.31 23.27 30.27
C THR A 228 3.09 21.86 30.83
N TRP A 229 3.63 20.84 30.18
CA TRP A 229 3.55 19.45 30.65
C TRP A 229 4.23 19.25 32.01
N GLN A 230 5.42 19.84 32.20
CA GLN A 230 6.15 19.75 33.47
C GLN A 230 5.43 20.45 34.62
N LYS A 231 4.70 21.54 34.34
CA LYS A 231 3.97 22.34 35.34
C LYS A 231 2.59 21.77 35.69
N ALA A 232 2.02 20.90 34.87
CA ALA A 232 0.70 20.33 35.11
C ALA A 232 0.71 19.39 36.33
N GLN A 233 -0.08 19.74 37.34
CA GLN A 233 -0.17 19.01 38.61
C GLN A 233 -1.34 18.02 38.66
N ASP A 234 -2.45 18.37 38.00
CA ASP A 234 -3.67 17.57 37.91
C ASP A 234 -3.71 16.70 36.65
N GLU A 235 -4.54 15.65 36.68
CA GLU A 235 -4.65 14.69 35.57
C GLU A 235 -5.21 15.33 34.29
N GLU A 236 -6.20 16.20 34.41
CA GLU A 236 -6.79 16.90 33.26
C GLU A 236 -5.78 17.85 32.61
N GLY A 237 -5.09 18.66 33.42
CA GLY A 237 -4.00 19.53 32.98
C GLY A 237 -2.89 18.75 32.28
N ARG A 238 -2.52 17.58 32.81
CA ARG A 238 -1.54 16.70 32.15
C ARG A 238 -2.04 16.21 30.79
N LEU A 239 -3.27 15.69 30.69
CA LEU A 239 -3.81 15.21 29.42
C LEU A 239 -3.86 16.31 28.35
N LYS A 240 -4.26 17.53 28.71
CA LYS A 240 -4.24 18.70 27.81
C LYS A 240 -2.81 19.05 27.37
N ALA A 241 -1.86 19.06 28.30
CA ALA A 241 -0.46 19.35 28.00
C ALA A 241 0.19 18.26 27.12
N ALA A 242 -0.16 16.98 27.31
CA ALA A 242 0.29 15.89 26.44
C ALA A 242 -0.20 16.09 25.01
N TRP A 243 -1.47 16.45 24.85
CA TRP A 243 -2.03 16.73 23.53
C TRP A 243 -1.34 17.93 22.87
N GLN A 244 -1.07 19.01 23.62
CA GLN A 244 -0.32 20.16 23.11
C GLN A 244 1.10 19.77 22.68
N LEU A 245 1.81 18.97 23.47
CA LEU A 245 3.14 18.47 23.13
C LEU A 245 3.10 17.60 21.87
N GLN A 246 2.07 16.76 21.72
CA GLN A 246 1.86 15.97 20.52
C GLN A 246 1.65 16.85 19.28
N GLN A 247 0.86 17.93 19.38
CA GLN A 247 0.67 18.86 18.26
C GLN A 247 1.94 19.65 17.94
N ALA A 248 2.64 20.18 18.94
CA ALA A 248 3.87 20.95 18.76
C ALA A 248 5.02 20.11 18.16
N SER A 249 5.02 18.80 18.40
CA SER A 249 6.02 17.87 17.86
C SER A 249 5.81 17.54 16.38
N ARG A 250 4.69 17.95 15.77
CA ARG A 250 4.41 17.70 14.35
C ARG A 250 5.02 18.81 13.49
N PRO A 251 5.77 18.47 12.44
CA PRO A 251 6.27 19.48 11.50
C PRO A 251 5.13 20.24 10.82
N MET A 252 5.27 21.56 10.61
CA MET A 252 4.20 22.39 10.07
C MET A 252 3.76 21.97 8.67
N TYR A 253 4.68 21.50 7.81
CA TYR A 253 4.36 21.02 6.47
C TYR A 253 3.36 19.86 6.44
N THR A 254 3.19 19.12 7.55
CA THR A 254 2.19 18.04 7.62
C THR A 254 0.76 18.55 7.50
N SER A 255 0.53 19.80 7.89
CA SER A 255 -0.75 20.50 7.72
C SER A 255 -1.12 20.74 6.25
N LEU A 256 -0.16 20.64 5.32
CA LEU A 256 -0.39 20.76 3.89
C LEU A 256 -0.93 19.47 3.26
N PHE A 257 -0.68 18.30 3.86
CA PHE A 257 -0.95 17.01 3.22
C PHE A 257 -2.45 16.76 3.03
N VAL A 258 -3.28 17.08 4.02
CA VAL A 258 -4.75 16.89 3.94
C VAL A 258 -5.39 17.86 2.92
N PRO A 259 -5.09 19.17 2.93
CA PRO A 259 -5.56 20.07 1.87
C PRO A 259 -5.14 19.61 0.46
N ILE A 260 -3.90 19.14 0.31
CA ILE A 260 -3.42 18.60 -0.97
C ILE A 260 -4.19 17.34 -1.34
N SER A 261 -4.44 16.40 -0.42
CA SER A 261 -5.13 15.14 -0.72
C SER A 261 -6.58 15.34 -1.17
N ASN A 262 -7.23 16.43 -0.74
CA ASN A 262 -8.57 16.81 -1.16
C ASN A 262 -8.63 17.36 -2.61
N LYS A 263 -7.49 17.66 -3.24
CA LYS A 263 -7.45 18.11 -4.63
C LYS A 263 -7.67 16.96 -5.62
N PRO A 264 -8.20 17.25 -6.82
CA PRO A 264 -8.14 16.30 -7.94
C PRO A 264 -6.69 15.84 -8.15
N GLU A 265 -6.47 14.52 -8.22
CA GLU A 265 -5.14 13.89 -8.29
C GLU A 265 -4.19 14.22 -7.12
N GLY A 266 -4.68 14.81 -6.03
CA GLY A 266 -3.89 15.24 -4.89
C GLY A 266 -3.14 14.09 -4.20
N ILE A 267 -3.81 12.95 -4.03
CA ILE A 267 -3.19 11.72 -3.52
C ILE A 267 -2.05 11.25 -4.45
N LYS A 268 -2.25 11.27 -5.78
CA LYS A 268 -1.21 10.89 -6.74
C LYS A 268 -0.01 11.82 -6.63
N PHE A 269 -0.28 13.13 -6.52
CA PHE A 269 0.76 14.13 -6.32
C PHE A 269 1.56 13.87 -5.05
N LEU A 270 0.94 13.53 -3.91
CA LEU A 270 1.66 13.23 -2.67
C LEU A 270 2.51 11.96 -2.77
N VAL A 271 2.04 10.94 -3.49
CA VAL A 271 2.83 9.74 -3.80
C VAL A 271 4.05 10.12 -4.63
N ASP A 272 3.89 10.92 -5.68
CA ASP A 272 5.00 11.35 -6.54
C ASP A 272 5.97 12.28 -5.79
N LEU A 273 5.44 13.21 -5.00
CA LEU A 273 6.21 14.11 -4.13
C LEU A 273 7.09 13.31 -3.17
N ARG A 274 6.54 12.25 -2.57
CA ARG A 274 7.32 11.34 -1.70
C ARG A 274 8.38 10.59 -2.49
N SER A 275 8.07 10.11 -3.70
CA SER A 275 9.06 9.45 -4.57
C SER A 275 10.25 10.37 -4.84
N ASP A 276 9.99 11.64 -5.15
CA ASP A 276 11.02 12.65 -5.38
C ASP A 276 11.80 12.98 -4.10
N ALA A 277 11.12 13.09 -2.95
CA ALA A 277 11.76 13.32 -1.65
C ALA A 277 12.67 12.16 -1.24
N ILE A 278 12.28 10.90 -1.52
CA ILE A 278 13.13 9.72 -1.30
C ILE A 278 14.39 9.80 -2.18
N ALA A 279 14.24 10.16 -3.46
CA ALA A 279 15.37 10.30 -4.36
C ALA A 279 16.33 11.41 -3.90
N ALA A 280 15.80 12.57 -3.51
CA ALA A 280 16.58 13.67 -2.95
C ALA A 280 17.30 13.26 -1.65
N SER A 281 16.63 12.51 -0.77
CA SER A 281 17.25 12.02 0.48
C SER A 281 18.39 11.04 0.25
N LYS A 282 18.34 10.24 -0.82
CA LYS A 282 19.41 9.31 -1.18
C LYS A 282 20.61 10.02 -1.84
N ALA A 283 20.35 11.10 -2.56
CA ALA A 283 21.39 11.89 -3.23
C ALA A 283 22.07 12.90 -2.28
N ALA A 284 21.40 13.29 -1.20
CA ALA A 284 21.96 14.18 -0.20
C ALA A 284 23.18 13.52 0.51
N PRO A 285 24.20 14.31 0.88
CA PRO A 285 25.29 13.82 1.72
C PRO A 285 24.73 13.15 2.98
N SER A 286 25.41 12.09 3.43
CA SER A 286 25.03 11.27 4.59
C SER A 286 24.68 12.13 5.80
N GLY A 287 23.40 12.42 6.03
CA GLY A 287 23.05 13.26 7.19
C GLY A 287 21.78 14.09 7.15
N ASP A 288 21.13 14.35 6.01
CA ASP A 288 19.95 15.24 5.99
C ASP A 288 18.75 14.64 6.76
N ALA A 289 18.69 14.92 8.06
CA ALA A 289 17.70 14.40 8.99
C ALA A 289 16.32 15.04 8.75
N ALA A 290 16.30 16.30 8.31
CA ALA A 290 15.09 17.04 8.03
C ALA A 290 14.36 16.46 6.81
N LEU A 291 15.10 16.15 5.75
CA LEU A 291 14.54 15.51 4.56
C LEU A 291 14.06 14.08 4.85
N ARG A 292 14.80 13.33 5.67
CA ARG A 292 14.34 12.01 6.14
C ARG A 292 13.04 12.11 6.93
N LEU A 293 12.93 13.07 7.85
CA LEU A 293 11.70 13.30 8.61
C LEU A 293 10.52 13.67 7.70
N LEU A 294 10.73 14.46 6.64
CA LEU A 294 9.70 14.75 5.63
C LEU A 294 9.24 13.46 4.93
N THR A 295 10.17 12.60 4.50
CA THR A 295 9.83 11.33 3.84
C THR A 295 9.06 10.38 4.75
N ASP A 296 9.38 10.37 6.06
CA ASP A 296 8.67 9.58 7.08
C ASP A 296 7.29 10.16 7.40
N SER A 297 7.16 11.48 7.47
CA SER A 297 5.86 12.15 7.69
C SER A 297 4.88 11.89 6.53
N LEU A 298 5.37 11.94 5.29
CA LEU A 298 4.60 11.55 4.10
C LEU A 298 4.27 10.04 4.14
N ARG A 299 5.23 9.19 4.53
CA ARG A 299 5.02 7.75 4.67
C ARG A 299 3.87 7.44 5.63
N GLN A 300 3.86 8.08 6.80
CA GLN A 300 2.82 7.88 7.81
C GLN A 300 1.45 8.30 7.30
N SER A 301 1.35 9.49 6.69
CA SER A 301 0.08 9.99 6.15
C SER A 301 -0.47 9.10 5.03
N LEU A 302 0.41 8.66 4.11
CA LEU A 302 0.03 7.74 3.05
C LEU A 302 -0.32 6.35 3.59
N ALA A 303 0.33 5.86 4.65
CA ALA A 303 0.00 4.57 5.25
C ALA A 303 -1.43 4.52 5.80
N ASP A 304 -1.89 5.61 6.42
CA ASP A 304 -3.26 5.72 6.91
C ASP A 304 -4.28 5.71 5.75
N TRP A 305 -3.96 6.35 4.63
CA TRP A 305 -4.84 6.42 3.46
C TRP A 305 -4.86 5.16 2.59
N PHE A 306 -3.76 4.40 2.53
CA PHE A 306 -3.61 3.20 1.69
C PHE A 306 -3.76 1.89 2.49
N SER A 307 -4.54 1.92 3.57
CA SER A 307 -4.80 0.71 4.35
C SER A 307 -5.43 -0.41 3.51
N VAL A 308 -5.11 -1.66 3.86
CA VAL A 308 -5.49 -2.87 3.11
C VAL A 308 -6.98 -2.95 2.81
N GLY A 309 -7.82 -2.54 3.77
CA GLY A 309 -9.28 -2.61 3.63
C GLY A 309 -9.86 -1.65 2.59
N LEU A 310 -9.05 -0.72 2.08
CA LEU A 310 -9.41 0.22 1.02
C LEU A 310 -8.87 -0.19 -0.35
N LEU A 311 -8.08 -1.27 -0.40
CA LEU A 311 -7.58 -1.82 -1.65
C LEU A 311 -8.58 -2.81 -2.23
N HIS A 312 -8.81 -2.73 -3.54
CA HIS A 312 -9.63 -3.67 -4.28
C HIS A 312 -8.76 -4.52 -5.19
N LEU A 313 -9.00 -5.82 -5.14
CA LEU A 313 -8.32 -6.83 -5.95
C LEU A 313 -9.05 -7.00 -7.29
N HIS A 314 -8.33 -6.85 -8.40
CA HIS A 314 -8.84 -7.09 -9.74
C HIS A 314 -8.02 -8.15 -10.47
N CYS A 315 -8.69 -9.05 -11.18
CA CYS A 315 -8.06 -9.86 -12.21
C CYS A 315 -7.92 -9.00 -13.48
N ILE A 316 -6.72 -8.93 -14.03
CA ILE A 316 -6.41 -8.20 -15.26
C ILE A 316 -6.33 -9.23 -16.38
N GLU A 317 -7.26 -9.14 -17.34
CA GLU A 317 -7.35 -10.07 -18.46
C GLU A 317 -7.12 -9.34 -19.78
N TRP A 318 -6.56 -10.05 -20.78
CA TRP A 318 -6.23 -9.46 -22.07
C TRP A 318 -7.41 -8.79 -22.78
N HIS A 319 -8.61 -9.37 -22.69
CA HIS A 319 -9.79 -8.89 -23.42
C HIS A 319 -10.60 -7.81 -22.67
N THR A 320 -10.43 -7.67 -21.35
CA THR A 320 -11.16 -6.66 -20.56
C THR A 320 -10.29 -5.47 -20.17
N ALA A 321 -8.97 -5.64 -20.08
CA ALA A 321 -8.07 -4.58 -19.67
C ALA A 321 -7.94 -3.49 -20.75
N SER A 322 -7.98 -2.23 -20.33
CA SER A 322 -7.67 -1.11 -21.22
C SER A 322 -6.20 -1.14 -21.64
N ALA A 323 -5.90 -0.71 -22.87
CA ALA A 323 -4.53 -0.60 -23.36
C ALA A 323 -3.64 0.27 -22.44
N ALA A 324 -4.18 1.37 -21.90
CA ALA A 324 -3.48 2.24 -20.97
C ALA A 324 -3.09 1.52 -19.65
N LEU A 325 -3.92 0.59 -19.16
CA LEU A 325 -3.58 -0.23 -18.00
C LEU A 325 -2.48 -1.24 -18.36
N LEU A 326 -2.58 -1.88 -19.53
CA LEU A 326 -1.59 -2.84 -20.00
C LEU A 326 -0.21 -2.20 -20.22
N GLU A 327 -0.15 -0.98 -20.75
CA GLU A 327 1.09 -0.19 -20.84
C GLU A 327 1.71 0.06 -19.46
N LYS A 328 0.88 0.37 -18.46
CA LYS A 328 1.35 0.53 -17.07
C LYS A 328 1.87 -0.78 -16.49
N VAL A 329 1.18 -1.90 -16.73
CA VAL A 329 1.66 -3.23 -16.35
C VAL A 329 3.05 -3.50 -16.93
N MET A 330 3.24 -3.22 -18.22
CA MET A 330 4.55 -3.39 -18.87
C MET A 330 5.62 -2.48 -18.27
N LYS A 331 5.26 -1.22 -18.01
CA LYS A 331 6.18 -0.21 -17.45
C LYS A 331 6.61 -0.52 -16.02
N TYR A 332 5.75 -1.14 -15.23
CA TYR A 332 5.96 -1.33 -13.79
C TYR A 332 6.47 -2.71 -13.39
N GLU A 333 6.65 -3.63 -14.34
CA GLU A 333 7.24 -4.94 -14.07
C GLU A 333 8.71 -4.80 -13.65
N ALA A 334 8.99 -5.13 -12.38
CA ALA A 334 10.28 -4.92 -11.75
C ALA A 334 11.16 -6.17 -11.70
N VAL A 335 10.58 -7.36 -11.89
CA VAL A 335 11.27 -8.65 -11.72
C VAL A 335 11.76 -9.16 -13.07
N HIS A 336 10.89 -9.22 -14.08
CA HIS A 336 11.22 -9.74 -15.41
C HIS A 336 10.69 -8.82 -16.52
N ALA A 337 11.55 -7.96 -17.07
CA ALA A 337 11.19 -7.02 -18.12
C ALA A 337 10.48 -7.71 -19.30
N PHE A 338 9.47 -7.04 -19.87
CA PHE A 338 8.75 -7.54 -21.04
C PHE A 338 9.58 -7.35 -22.31
N GLN A 339 9.53 -8.35 -23.20
CA GLN A 339 10.17 -8.27 -24.53
C GLN A 339 9.25 -7.64 -25.60
N GLY A 340 8.06 -7.17 -25.21
CA GLY A 340 7.08 -6.55 -26.11
C GLY A 340 5.64 -6.97 -25.78
N TRP A 341 4.72 -6.60 -26.67
CA TRP A 341 3.28 -6.88 -26.51
C TRP A 341 2.93 -8.37 -26.60
N ASP A 342 3.63 -9.14 -27.43
CA ASP A 342 3.41 -10.58 -27.54
C ASP A 342 3.80 -11.31 -26.25
N ASP A 343 4.86 -10.85 -25.58
CA ASP A 343 5.24 -11.36 -24.26
C ASP A 343 4.16 -11.05 -23.21
N LEU A 344 3.61 -9.83 -23.21
CA LEU A 344 2.49 -9.49 -22.35
C LEU A 344 1.28 -10.39 -22.59
N LYS A 345 0.92 -10.62 -23.85
CA LYS A 345 -0.19 -11.49 -24.22
C LYS A 345 0.02 -12.92 -23.73
N ARG A 346 1.25 -13.47 -23.84
CA ARG A 346 1.60 -14.77 -23.28
C ARG A 346 1.45 -14.80 -21.75
N ARG A 347 1.94 -13.76 -21.04
CA ARG A 347 1.80 -13.66 -19.57
C ARG A 347 0.37 -13.40 -19.08
N LEU A 348 -0.57 -13.18 -20.00
CA LEU A 348 -2.02 -13.05 -19.77
C LEU A 348 -2.83 -14.19 -20.42
N ALA A 349 -2.17 -15.27 -20.84
CA ALA A 349 -2.81 -16.44 -21.43
C ALA A 349 -3.67 -17.21 -20.42
N ALA A 350 -4.41 -18.22 -20.91
CA ALA A 350 -5.40 -18.96 -20.12
C ALA A 350 -4.82 -19.67 -18.87
N ASN A 351 -3.55 -20.08 -18.89
CA ASN A 351 -2.84 -20.69 -17.76
C ASN A 351 -1.98 -19.69 -16.97
N ARG A 352 -2.29 -18.39 -17.12
CA ARG A 352 -1.70 -17.30 -16.35
C ARG A 352 -2.82 -16.50 -15.69
N ARG A 353 -2.53 -15.91 -14.54
CA ARG A 353 -3.39 -14.90 -13.92
C ARG A 353 -2.55 -13.70 -13.55
N LEU A 354 -3.03 -12.52 -13.89
CA LEU A 354 -2.47 -11.27 -13.39
C LEU A 354 -3.47 -10.62 -12.45
N TYR A 355 -3.05 -10.39 -11.23
CA TYR A 355 -3.84 -9.68 -10.24
C TYR A 355 -3.26 -8.29 -9.98
N GLY A 356 -4.13 -7.30 -9.86
CA GLY A 356 -3.79 -5.94 -9.49
C GLY A 356 -4.53 -5.49 -8.24
N PHE A 357 -3.83 -4.87 -7.30
CA PHE A 357 -4.45 -4.13 -6.20
C PHE A 357 -4.57 -2.67 -6.58
N PHE A 358 -5.78 -2.12 -6.48
CA PHE A 358 -6.09 -0.75 -6.84
C PHE A 358 -6.70 -0.03 -5.63
N HIS A 359 -6.60 1.29 -5.62
CA HIS A 359 -7.20 2.13 -4.57
C HIS A 359 -8.17 3.11 -5.21
N HIS A 360 -9.29 3.41 -4.53
CA HIS A 360 -10.36 4.24 -5.13
C HIS A 360 -9.88 5.65 -5.51
N SER A 361 -8.95 6.21 -4.74
CA SER A 361 -8.35 7.52 -5.05
C SER A 361 -7.31 7.46 -6.18
N LEU A 362 -6.90 6.27 -6.63
CA LEU A 362 -5.95 6.03 -7.72
C LEU A 362 -6.47 4.91 -8.65
N PRO A 363 -7.65 5.05 -9.26
CA PRO A 363 -8.33 3.95 -9.95
C PRO A 363 -7.60 3.49 -11.20
N ALA A 364 -6.81 4.38 -11.82
CA ALA A 364 -6.02 4.08 -13.01
C ALA A 364 -4.60 3.57 -12.69
N GLU A 365 -4.21 3.46 -11.41
CA GLU A 365 -2.88 3.03 -10.99
C GLU A 365 -2.96 1.69 -10.25
N PRO A 366 -2.47 0.59 -10.84
CA PRO A 366 -2.29 -0.64 -10.07
C PRO A 366 -1.17 -0.37 -9.07
N LEU A 367 -1.39 -0.58 -7.77
CA LEU A 367 -0.40 -0.34 -6.72
C LEU A 367 0.53 -1.54 -6.52
N VAL A 368 -0.04 -2.74 -6.63
CA VAL A 368 0.68 -4.02 -6.60
C VAL A 368 0.19 -4.85 -7.78
N LEU A 369 1.13 -5.38 -8.55
CA LEU A 369 0.89 -6.35 -9.61
C LEU A 369 1.44 -7.69 -9.18
N LEU A 370 0.67 -8.75 -9.40
CA LEU A 370 1.04 -10.11 -9.04
C LEU A 370 0.77 -11.05 -10.21
N HIS A 371 1.85 -11.54 -10.80
CA HIS A 371 1.79 -12.53 -11.86
C HIS A 371 1.81 -13.95 -11.29
N THR A 372 0.87 -14.76 -11.77
CA THR A 372 0.67 -16.15 -11.37
C THR A 372 0.77 -17.06 -12.59
N ALA A 373 1.55 -18.12 -12.48
CA ALA A 373 1.56 -19.23 -13.42
C ALA A 373 0.84 -20.44 -12.83
N LEU A 374 -0.01 -21.06 -13.65
CA LEU A 374 -0.70 -22.30 -13.32
C LEU A 374 0.09 -23.46 -13.92
N THR A 375 0.58 -24.35 -13.07
CA THR A 375 1.48 -25.45 -13.45
C THR A 375 1.03 -26.77 -12.84
N LEU A 376 1.51 -27.87 -13.42
CA LEU A 376 1.34 -29.19 -12.80
C LEU A 376 2.21 -29.28 -11.55
N ASP A 377 3.51 -29.01 -11.65
CA ASP A 377 4.44 -29.11 -10.53
C ASP A 377 4.99 -27.77 -10.04
N VAL A 378 5.69 -27.80 -8.90
CA VAL A 378 6.31 -26.61 -8.31
C VAL A 378 7.55 -26.24 -9.11
N PRO A 379 7.55 -25.09 -9.82
CA PRO A 379 8.67 -24.70 -10.67
C PRO A 379 9.94 -24.50 -9.84
N ALA A 380 11.06 -24.90 -10.43
CA ALA A 380 12.39 -24.73 -9.86
C ALA A 380 13.22 -23.71 -10.64
N ALA A 381 12.85 -23.39 -11.89
CA ALA A 381 13.52 -22.38 -12.69
C ALA A 381 12.53 -21.39 -13.31
N MET A 382 13.01 -20.18 -13.63
CA MET A 382 12.21 -19.14 -14.27
C MET A 382 11.87 -19.50 -15.72
N GLN A 383 12.71 -20.27 -16.39
CA GLN A 383 12.43 -20.82 -17.72
C GLN A 383 11.13 -21.62 -17.72
N ASP A 384 10.95 -22.51 -16.73
CA ASP A 384 9.73 -23.33 -16.57
C ASP A 384 8.44 -22.49 -16.52
N VAL A 385 8.56 -21.23 -16.08
CA VAL A 385 7.44 -20.31 -15.86
C VAL A 385 7.24 -19.36 -17.05
N LEU A 386 8.32 -18.85 -17.63
CA LEU A 386 8.26 -17.85 -18.71
C LEU A 386 8.07 -18.50 -20.08
N GLU A 387 8.65 -19.68 -20.30
CA GLU A 387 8.51 -20.38 -21.57
C GLU A 387 7.13 -21.04 -21.68
N GLN A 388 6.54 -20.94 -22.87
CA GLN A 388 5.26 -21.56 -23.20
C GLN A 388 5.47 -22.73 -24.14
N PRO A 389 5.73 -23.95 -23.63
CA PRO A 389 5.72 -25.12 -24.49
C PRO A 389 4.32 -25.30 -25.11
N PRO A 390 4.23 -25.86 -26.33
CA PRO A 390 2.95 -26.05 -27.03
C PRO A 390 1.92 -26.86 -26.22
N ASP A 391 2.40 -27.81 -25.40
CA ASP A 391 1.58 -28.74 -24.60
C ASP A 391 1.35 -28.25 -23.17
N GLN A 392 1.19 -26.94 -22.96
CA GLN A 392 0.92 -26.43 -21.62
C GLN A 392 -0.43 -26.96 -21.08
N PRO A 393 -0.47 -27.36 -19.80
CA PRO A 393 -1.69 -27.84 -19.18
C PRO A 393 -2.76 -26.76 -19.20
N ARG A 394 -4.00 -27.17 -19.37
CA ARG A 394 -5.13 -26.27 -19.21
C ARG A 394 -5.21 -25.78 -17.76
N ALA A 395 -5.86 -24.64 -17.53
CA ALA A 395 -5.99 -24.09 -16.17
C ALA A 395 -6.69 -25.09 -15.22
N GLU A 396 -7.60 -25.90 -15.76
CA GLU A 396 -8.35 -26.94 -15.08
C GLU A 396 -7.50 -28.17 -14.71
N GLU A 397 -6.36 -28.37 -15.37
CA GLU A 397 -5.44 -29.49 -15.12
C GLU A 397 -4.34 -29.11 -14.13
N ALA A 398 -4.06 -27.82 -13.98
CA ALA A 398 -3.03 -27.32 -13.07
C ALA A 398 -3.31 -27.72 -11.62
N THR A 399 -2.27 -28.13 -10.88
CA THR A 399 -2.39 -28.45 -9.44
C THR A 399 -1.64 -27.44 -8.55
N THR A 400 -0.84 -26.57 -9.17
CA THR A 400 0.04 -25.62 -8.52
C THR A 400 -0.17 -24.23 -9.09
N ALA A 401 -0.26 -23.24 -8.20
CA ALA A 401 -0.18 -21.83 -8.56
C ALA A 401 1.13 -21.25 -8.05
N CYS A 402 1.94 -20.75 -8.98
CA CYS A 402 3.22 -20.12 -8.70
C CYS A 402 3.14 -18.60 -8.89
N PHE A 403 3.25 -17.86 -7.79
CA PHE A 403 3.40 -16.40 -7.79
C PHE A 403 4.87 -16.04 -8.09
N TYR A 404 5.17 -15.80 -9.36
CA TYR A 404 6.57 -15.66 -9.83
C TYR A 404 7.03 -14.21 -9.96
N SER A 405 6.11 -13.23 -10.02
CA SER A 405 6.46 -11.81 -9.96
C SER A 405 5.45 -11.06 -9.10
N ILE A 406 5.96 -10.26 -8.16
CA ILE A 406 5.20 -9.34 -7.33
C ILE A 406 5.88 -7.98 -7.42
N SER A 407 5.22 -7.01 -8.06
CA SER A 407 5.78 -5.70 -8.33
C SER A 407 4.98 -4.62 -7.62
N SER A 408 5.65 -3.85 -6.76
CA SER A 408 5.12 -2.58 -6.23
C SER A 408 5.41 -1.48 -7.25
N THR A 409 4.36 -0.86 -7.79
CA THR A 409 4.49 0.02 -8.95
C THR A 409 4.86 1.46 -8.56
N GLN A 410 4.41 1.89 -7.37
CA GLN A 410 4.55 3.26 -6.89
C GLN A 410 5.72 3.36 -5.92
N LYS A 411 6.86 3.91 -6.38
CA LYS A 411 8.04 4.16 -5.53
C LYS A 411 7.72 5.02 -4.32
N GLY A 412 6.78 5.96 -4.47
CA GLY A 412 6.25 6.79 -3.40
C GLY A 412 5.47 6.04 -2.32
N LEU A 413 5.13 4.77 -2.52
CA LEU A 413 4.53 3.89 -1.51
C LEU A 413 5.54 2.91 -0.90
N ALA A 414 6.82 3.01 -1.25
CA ALA A 414 7.85 2.13 -0.70
C ALA A 414 7.88 2.17 0.85
N GLY A 415 7.91 1.00 1.49
CA GLY A 415 7.91 0.88 2.95
C GLY A 415 6.57 1.20 3.63
N ILE A 416 5.50 1.39 2.86
CA ILE A 416 4.12 1.37 3.36
C ILE A 416 3.64 -0.07 3.29
N ASP A 417 3.13 -0.55 4.41
CA ASP A 417 2.50 -1.87 4.47
C ASP A 417 1.12 -1.75 3.81
N LEU A 418 1.06 -2.09 2.52
CA LEU A 418 -0.21 -2.21 1.77
C LEU A 418 -1.04 -3.41 2.27
N GLY A 419 -0.50 -4.19 3.20
CA GLY A 419 -1.19 -5.20 3.96
C GLY A 419 -0.41 -6.47 4.11
N ASN A 420 -0.46 -7.00 5.33
CA ASN A 420 -0.29 -8.42 5.53
C ASN A 420 -1.46 -9.14 4.83
N PHE A 421 -1.21 -10.29 4.22
CA PHE A 421 -2.22 -11.14 3.56
C PHE A 421 -2.65 -10.70 2.16
N LEU A 422 -1.92 -9.83 1.46
CA LEU A 422 -2.18 -9.56 0.03
C LEU A 422 -2.20 -10.86 -0.78
N ILE A 423 -1.23 -11.73 -0.53
CA ILE A 423 -1.13 -13.03 -1.20
C ILE A 423 -2.27 -13.97 -0.79
N LYS A 424 -2.73 -13.88 0.46
CA LYS A 424 -3.91 -14.64 0.92
C LYS A 424 -5.17 -14.22 0.18
N GLN A 425 -5.38 -12.93 -0.09
CA GLN A 425 -6.53 -12.45 -0.85
C GLN A 425 -6.50 -12.97 -2.29
N VAL A 426 -5.34 -12.89 -2.94
CA VAL A 426 -5.13 -13.43 -4.28
C VAL A 426 -5.34 -14.94 -4.31
N ALA A 427 -4.77 -15.66 -3.35
CA ALA A 427 -4.93 -17.10 -3.22
C ALA A 427 -6.40 -17.50 -3.00
N ASN A 428 -7.14 -16.80 -2.14
CA ASN A 428 -8.57 -17.07 -1.93
C ASN A 428 -9.38 -16.81 -3.20
N ARG A 429 -9.08 -15.73 -3.93
CA ARG A 429 -9.74 -15.45 -5.21
C ARG A 429 -9.44 -16.54 -6.24
N LEU A 430 -8.18 -16.98 -6.32
CA LEU A 430 -7.75 -18.03 -7.22
C LEU A 430 -8.40 -19.37 -6.87
N LEU A 431 -8.43 -19.76 -5.59
CA LEU A 431 -9.04 -21.03 -5.16
C LEU A 431 -10.57 -21.03 -5.30
N ALA A 432 -11.22 -19.86 -5.22
CA ALA A 432 -12.63 -19.75 -5.53
C ALA A 432 -12.92 -20.00 -7.02
N GLU A 433 -11.97 -19.66 -7.89
CA GLU A 433 -12.05 -19.89 -9.34
C GLU A 433 -11.61 -21.32 -9.73
N LEU A 434 -10.53 -21.82 -9.12
CA LEU A 434 -9.89 -23.11 -9.41
C LEU A 434 -9.71 -23.92 -8.10
N PRO A 435 -10.78 -24.57 -7.59
CA PRO A 435 -10.75 -25.25 -6.30
C PRO A 435 -9.81 -26.47 -6.22
N HIS A 436 -9.41 -27.03 -7.37
CA HIS A 436 -8.53 -28.19 -7.47
C HIS A 436 -7.04 -27.87 -7.27
N ILE A 437 -6.65 -26.59 -7.26
CA ILE A 437 -5.28 -26.17 -6.96
C ILE A 437 -4.93 -26.55 -5.52
N ARG A 438 -3.86 -27.33 -5.36
CA ARG A 438 -3.42 -27.87 -4.06
C ARG A 438 -2.20 -27.15 -3.47
N ARG A 439 -1.39 -26.53 -4.34
CA ARG A 439 -0.10 -25.95 -3.98
C ARG A 439 -0.07 -24.47 -4.34
N LEU A 440 0.13 -23.62 -3.34
CA LEU A 440 0.35 -22.19 -3.50
C LEU A 440 1.80 -21.89 -3.13
N VAL A 441 2.57 -21.46 -4.12
CA VAL A 441 4.02 -21.26 -3.98
C VAL A 441 4.44 -19.98 -4.67
N THR A 442 5.62 -19.48 -4.34
CA THR A 442 6.30 -18.44 -5.13
C THR A 442 7.55 -19.02 -5.77
N LEU A 443 8.10 -18.32 -6.74
CA LEU A 443 9.50 -18.47 -7.15
C LEU A 443 10.11 -17.08 -7.05
N SER A 444 10.83 -16.83 -5.96
CA SER A 444 11.22 -15.48 -5.52
C SER A 444 12.73 -15.26 -5.61
N PRO A 445 13.20 -14.07 -6.03
CA PRO A 445 14.62 -13.74 -6.10
C PRO A 445 15.22 -13.41 -4.72
N LEU A 446 16.55 -13.45 -4.62
CA LEU A 446 17.32 -13.01 -3.44
C LEU A 446 18.18 -11.78 -3.81
N PRO A 447 17.60 -10.57 -3.89
CA PRO A 447 18.22 -9.44 -4.59
C PRO A 447 19.55 -8.93 -4.01
N ALA A 448 19.87 -9.25 -2.75
CA ALA A 448 21.05 -8.74 -2.06
C ALA A 448 22.01 -9.84 -1.57
N PHE A 449 21.83 -11.09 -2.01
CA PHE A 449 22.62 -12.22 -1.53
C PHE A 449 24.09 -12.14 -1.95
N ARG A 450 24.37 -11.88 -3.24
CA ARG A 450 25.75 -11.79 -3.76
C ARG A 450 26.54 -10.69 -3.06
N GLY A 451 25.99 -9.47 -3.01
CA GLY A 451 26.65 -8.35 -2.33
C GLY A 451 26.84 -8.58 -0.83
N TRP A 452 25.91 -9.27 -0.16
CA TRP A 452 26.11 -9.71 1.23
C TRP A 452 27.27 -10.70 1.35
N LEU A 453 27.30 -11.73 0.50
CA LEU A 453 28.33 -12.78 0.54
C LEU A 453 29.72 -12.21 0.28
N GLU A 454 29.88 -11.42 -0.77
CA GLU A 454 31.15 -10.74 -1.11
C GLU A 454 31.62 -9.86 0.06
N THR A 455 30.71 -9.13 0.72
CA THR A 455 31.04 -8.34 1.92
C THR A 455 31.49 -9.22 3.08
N GLN A 456 30.82 -10.35 3.33
CA GLN A 456 31.23 -11.26 4.41
C GLN A 456 32.58 -11.91 4.12
N LEU A 457 32.82 -12.36 2.89
CA LEU A 457 34.10 -12.94 2.46
C LEU A 457 35.24 -11.91 2.63
N GLN A 458 35.04 -10.68 2.15
CA GLN A 458 36.05 -9.63 2.29
C GLN A 458 36.35 -9.33 3.77
N ARG A 459 35.33 -9.26 4.62
CA ARG A 459 35.51 -9.07 6.06
C ARG A 459 36.29 -10.23 6.71
N HIS A 460 36.07 -11.46 6.26
CA HIS A 460 36.83 -12.63 6.74
C HIS A 460 38.29 -12.62 6.31
N ILE A 461 38.56 -12.14 5.09
CA ILE A 461 39.91 -12.00 4.55
C ILE A 461 40.67 -10.90 5.29
N ASP A 462 40.03 -9.74 5.49
CA ASP A 462 40.66 -8.57 6.12
C ASP A 462 40.78 -8.73 7.65
N PHE A 463 39.80 -9.35 8.30
CA PHE A 463 39.70 -9.46 9.75
C PHE A 463 39.57 -10.93 10.17
N GLN A 464 40.72 -11.56 10.46
CA GLN A 464 40.87 -12.98 10.81
C GLN A 464 40.24 -13.40 12.16
N ASP A 465 39.55 -12.48 12.85
CA ASP A 465 38.88 -12.72 14.15
C ASP A 465 37.37 -13.07 14.01
N ALA A 466 36.82 -13.07 12.80
CA ALA A 466 35.42 -13.42 12.56
C ALA A 466 35.19 -14.95 12.55
N ALA A 467 34.05 -15.41 13.09
CA ALA A 467 33.66 -16.82 13.10
C ALA A 467 33.50 -17.37 11.66
N PRO A 468 34.17 -18.47 11.28
CA PRO A 468 34.37 -18.87 9.89
C PRO A 468 33.05 -19.02 9.12
N LEU A 469 33.00 -18.40 7.94
CA LEU A 469 31.83 -18.45 7.04
C LEU A 469 31.68 -19.81 6.35
N LEU A 470 32.81 -20.43 6.00
CA LEU A 470 32.93 -21.75 5.38
C LEU A 470 33.14 -22.82 6.45
N LEU A 471 32.51 -23.98 6.29
CA LEU A 471 32.72 -25.12 7.17
C LEU A 471 34.10 -25.74 6.94
N ASP A 472 34.64 -26.44 7.94
CA ASP A 472 35.98 -27.05 7.85
C ASP A 472 36.09 -28.04 6.67
N ALA A 473 35.04 -28.82 6.43
CA ALA A 473 34.96 -29.73 5.29
C ALA A 473 34.98 -29.00 3.94
N GLU A 474 34.31 -27.84 3.85
CA GLU A 474 34.28 -27.02 2.63
C GLU A 474 35.64 -26.35 2.39
N GLN A 475 36.29 -25.88 3.46
CA GLN A 475 37.64 -25.32 3.37
C GLN A 475 38.64 -26.37 2.88
N GLU A 476 38.56 -27.62 3.35
CA GLU A 476 39.39 -28.72 2.85
C GLU A 476 39.10 -29.01 1.38
N ALA A 477 37.82 -29.13 1.00
CA ALA A 477 37.41 -29.39 -0.38
C ALA A 477 37.93 -28.30 -1.35
N ILE A 478 37.76 -27.01 -1.01
CA ILE A 478 38.25 -25.88 -1.81
C ILE A 478 39.77 -25.91 -1.95
N ARG A 479 40.51 -26.24 -0.88
CA ARG A 479 41.98 -26.33 -0.94
C ARG A 479 42.43 -27.48 -1.82
N SER A 480 41.79 -28.64 -1.70
CA SER A 480 42.12 -29.83 -2.50
C SER A 480 41.86 -29.64 -4.00
N SER A 481 40.88 -28.81 -4.38
CA SER A 481 40.56 -28.54 -5.79
C SER A 481 41.44 -27.48 -6.45
N SER A 482 42.06 -26.59 -5.66
CA SER A 482 42.57 -25.31 -6.19
C SER A 482 44.00 -24.93 -5.75
N LEU A 483 44.63 -25.64 -4.80
CA LEU A 483 45.97 -25.30 -4.30
C LEU A 483 46.93 -26.51 -4.27
N PRO A 484 48.18 -26.37 -4.73
CA PRO A 484 49.25 -27.30 -4.35
C PRO A 484 49.54 -27.13 -2.85
N SER A 485 49.55 -28.26 -2.14
CA SER A 485 49.75 -28.37 -0.70
C SER A 485 51.05 -27.70 -0.23
N ASN A 486 50.96 -26.46 0.26
CA ASN A 486 52.06 -25.79 0.96
C ASN A 486 51.64 -25.28 2.35
N GLY A 487 52.19 -25.92 3.38
CA GLY A 487 52.91 -25.30 4.49
C GLY A 487 52.22 -24.32 5.45
N VAL A 488 50.95 -23.96 5.30
CA VAL A 488 50.28 -23.09 6.29
C VAL A 488 49.92 -23.95 7.51
N SER A 489 50.55 -23.71 8.66
CA SER A 489 50.26 -24.45 9.90
C SER A 489 49.09 -23.85 10.71
N ASP A 490 48.84 -22.54 10.56
CA ASP A 490 47.81 -21.82 11.30
C ASP A 490 46.41 -22.03 10.72
N SER A 491 45.48 -22.49 11.57
CA SER A 491 44.07 -22.73 11.23
C SER A 491 43.35 -21.46 10.75
N ARG A 492 43.70 -20.28 11.28
CA ARG A 492 43.05 -19.01 10.88
C ARG A 492 43.49 -18.56 9.50
N ALA A 493 44.79 -18.65 9.23
CA ALA A 493 45.34 -18.37 7.90
C ALA A 493 44.78 -19.33 6.83
N LYS A 494 44.55 -20.60 7.16
CA LYS A 494 43.87 -21.56 6.27
C LYS A 494 42.44 -21.15 5.93
N ALA A 495 41.68 -20.67 6.91
CA ALA A 495 40.30 -20.24 6.71
C ALA A 495 40.23 -18.98 5.82
N ALA A 496 41.10 -18.00 6.07
CA ALA A 496 41.20 -16.79 5.25
C ALA A 496 41.59 -17.10 3.79
N LEU A 497 42.58 -17.99 3.58
CA LEU A 497 42.99 -18.44 2.25
C LEU A 497 41.85 -19.16 1.52
N SER A 498 41.12 -20.03 2.21
CA SER A 498 39.98 -20.75 1.63
C SER A 498 38.87 -19.78 1.21
N ALA A 499 38.62 -18.74 2.01
CA ALA A 499 37.67 -17.67 1.67
C ALA A 499 38.13 -16.86 0.46
N GLU A 500 39.42 -16.54 0.35
CA GLU A 500 40.00 -15.84 -0.80
C GLU A 500 39.88 -16.65 -2.10
N VAL A 501 40.22 -17.94 -2.05
CA VAL A 501 40.07 -18.86 -3.19
C VAL A 501 38.61 -18.93 -3.62
N PHE A 502 37.69 -19.14 -2.67
CA PHE A 502 36.26 -19.20 -2.97
C PHE A 502 35.74 -17.89 -3.57
N ALA A 503 36.15 -16.74 -3.04
CA ALA A 503 35.78 -15.42 -3.57
C ALA A 503 36.23 -15.24 -5.03
N ARG A 504 37.43 -15.73 -5.39
CA ARG A 504 37.91 -15.70 -6.78
C ARG A 504 37.11 -16.64 -7.69
N THR A 505 36.80 -17.84 -7.22
CA THR A 505 36.02 -18.84 -7.98
C THR A 505 34.63 -18.33 -8.37
N ILE A 506 33.95 -17.60 -7.47
CA ILE A 506 32.59 -17.11 -7.72
C ILE A 506 32.56 -15.75 -8.44
N ALA A 507 33.72 -15.17 -8.78
CA ALA A 507 33.80 -13.81 -9.31
C ALA A 507 33.33 -13.70 -10.78
N ASP A 508 33.71 -14.63 -11.64
CA ASP A 508 33.50 -14.54 -13.10
C ASP A 508 32.35 -15.42 -13.64
N ASP A 509 31.51 -15.94 -12.75
CA ASP A 509 30.38 -16.85 -13.04
C ASP A 509 30.75 -18.09 -13.89
N SER A 510 32.05 -18.38 -14.10
CA SER A 510 32.50 -19.48 -14.96
C SER A 510 32.20 -20.86 -14.36
N TRP A 511 32.11 -20.93 -13.03
CA TRP A 511 31.83 -22.13 -12.26
C TRP A 511 30.50 -22.82 -12.65
N CYS A 512 29.52 -22.09 -13.20
CA CYS A 512 28.20 -22.65 -13.54
C CYS A 512 28.08 -23.12 -15.01
N LYS A 513 29.14 -23.03 -15.82
CA LYS A 513 29.10 -23.44 -17.23
C LYS A 513 28.97 -24.95 -17.44
N GLU A 514 29.58 -25.73 -16.56
CA GLU A 514 29.53 -27.20 -16.60
C GLU A 514 29.00 -27.74 -15.25
N PRO A 515 27.68 -27.73 -15.03
CA PRO A 515 27.06 -27.96 -13.71
C PRO A 515 27.27 -29.39 -13.17
N THR A 516 27.68 -30.33 -14.01
CA THR A 516 27.96 -31.72 -13.62
C THR A 516 29.40 -31.96 -13.16
N GLN A 517 30.30 -31.00 -13.34
CA GLN A 517 31.67 -31.12 -12.83
C GLN A 517 31.68 -31.06 -11.30
N GLU A 518 32.52 -31.87 -10.65
CA GLU A 518 32.65 -31.91 -9.19
C GLU A 518 32.88 -30.53 -8.58
N HIS A 519 33.69 -29.70 -9.25
CA HIS A 519 33.93 -28.32 -8.81
C HIS A 519 32.67 -27.45 -8.83
N ALA A 520 31.85 -27.56 -9.87
CA ALA A 520 30.59 -26.82 -9.98
C ALA A 520 29.58 -27.26 -8.91
N VAL A 521 29.49 -28.57 -8.65
CA VAL A 521 28.63 -29.15 -7.60
C VAL A 521 29.06 -28.66 -6.22
N LEU A 522 30.37 -28.67 -5.93
CA LEU A 522 30.94 -28.15 -4.69
C LEU A 522 30.58 -26.67 -4.48
N VAL A 523 30.86 -25.82 -5.48
CA VAL A 523 30.58 -24.38 -5.41
C VAL A 523 29.08 -24.13 -5.21
N GLN A 524 28.23 -24.79 -6.00
CA GLN A 524 26.78 -24.67 -5.88
C GLN A 524 26.30 -25.06 -4.48
N GLY A 525 26.83 -26.16 -3.94
CA GLY A 525 26.49 -26.64 -2.61
C GLY A 525 26.82 -25.64 -1.51
N ILE A 526 28.03 -25.07 -1.54
CA ILE A 526 28.46 -24.02 -0.62
C ILE A 526 27.55 -22.78 -0.75
N LEU A 527 27.26 -22.36 -1.98
CA LEU A 527 26.38 -21.22 -2.24
C LEU A 527 24.96 -21.44 -1.70
N LEU A 528 24.38 -22.63 -1.87
CA LEU A 528 23.06 -22.98 -1.33
C LEU A 528 23.04 -22.95 0.20
N ARG A 529 24.07 -23.51 0.85
CA ARG A 529 24.21 -23.47 2.31
C ARG A 529 24.29 -22.04 2.82
N LEU A 530 25.10 -21.21 2.18
CA LEU A 530 25.26 -19.80 2.53
C LEU A 530 23.99 -18.99 2.24
N ALA A 531 23.24 -19.30 1.19
CA ALA A 531 21.93 -18.72 0.92
C ALA A 531 20.92 -19.10 2.01
N ALA A 532 20.92 -20.36 2.47
CA ALA A 532 20.08 -20.80 3.59
C ALA A 532 20.41 -20.04 4.88
N ARG A 533 21.71 -19.86 5.20
CA ARG A 533 22.15 -19.03 6.32
C ARG A 533 21.69 -17.58 6.18
N TYR A 534 21.92 -16.97 5.01
CA TYR A 534 21.53 -15.59 4.71
C TYR A 534 20.03 -15.35 4.92
N LEU A 535 19.20 -16.30 4.51
CA LEU A 535 17.75 -16.18 4.60
C LEU A 535 17.18 -16.50 5.99
N TYR A 536 17.73 -17.51 6.68
CA TYR A 536 17.16 -18.04 7.92
C TYR A 536 17.83 -17.49 9.20
N VAL A 537 19.14 -17.29 9.16
CA VAL A 537 19.96 -16.92 10.32
C VAL A 537 20.19 -15.42 10.37
N GLU A 538 20.61 -14.81 9.26
CA GLU A 538 20.99 -13.38 9.24
C GLU A 538 19.79 -12.46 9.44
N ARG A 539 19.93 -11.48 10.35
CA ARG A 539 18.84 -10.58 10.75
C ARG A 539 19.17 -9.11 10.58
N ARG A 540 18.12 -8.32 10.34
CA ARG A 540 18.12 -6.87 10.49
C ARG A 540 17.16 -6.48 11.60
N ARG A 541 17.73 -6.18 12.78
CA ARG A 541 16.97 -6.11 14.05
C ARG A 541 16.31 -7.47 14.32
N SER A 542 14.99 -7.54 14.45
CA SER A 542 14.25 -8.80 14.62
C SER A 542 13.82 -9.46 13.30
N ASN A 543 13.91 -8.76 12.17
CA ASN A 543 13.40 -9.24 10.88
C ASN A 543 14.48 -9.98 10.08
N ALA A 544 14.06 -10.81 9.12
CA ALA A 544 14.93 -11.38 8.10
C ALA A 544 15.70 -10.27 7.38
N LEU A 545 16.98 -10.52 7.09
CA LEU A 545 17.85 -9.56 6.43
C LEU A 545 17.41 -9.28 4.98
N ASP A 546 17.05 -10.33 4.25
CA ASP A 546 16.58 -10.22 2.87
C ASP A 546 15.19 -9.55 2.80
N PRO A 547 15.01 -8.50 1.97
CA PRO A 547 13.75 -7.78 1.88
C PRO A 547 12.59 -8.61 1.30
N VAL A 548 12.88 -9.55 0.38
CA VAL A 548 11.87 -10.42 -0.24
C VAL A 548 11.45 -11.51 0.74
N ALA A 549 12.39 -12.11 1.46
CA ALA A 549 12.12 -13.03 2.55
C ALA A 549 11.26 -12.37 3.62
N ASN A 550 11.65 -11.17 4.07
CA ASN A 550 10.87 -10.40 5.03
C ASN A 550 9.45 -10.15 4.51
N PHE A 551 9.26 -9.81 3.23
CA PHE A 551 7.93 -9.64 2.66
C PHE A 551 7.07 -10.91 2.73
N HIS A 552 7.60 -12.06 2.30
CA HIS A 552 6.85 -13.32 2.28
C HIS A 552 6.54 -13.85 3.68
N LEU A 553 7.49 -13.75 4.61
CA LEU A 553 7.33 -14.18 5.99
C LEU A 553 6.30 -13.31 6.73
N ARG A 554 6.31 -11.98 6.49
CA ARG A 554 5.22 -11.09 6.95
C ARG A 554 3.88 -11.46 6.34
N ASN A 555 3.83 -12.03 5.14
CA ASN A 555 2.58 -12.52 4.56
C ASN A 555 2.18 -13.93 5.04
N GLY A 556 2.92 -14.51 6.01
CA GLY A 556 2.62 -15.81 6.61
C GLY A 556 3.09 -17.01 5.79
N ALA A 557 3.95 -16.80 4.78
CA ALA A 557 4.54 -17.88 4.03
C ALA A 557 5.57 -18.65 4.86
N SER A 558 5.80 -19.92 4.51
CA SER A 558 6.94 -20.68 4.99
C SER A 558 8.04 -20.73 3.93
N MET A 559 9.28 -20.51 4.32
CA MET A 559 10.45 -20.70 3.46
C MET A 559 10.61 -22.19 3.18
N TRP A 560 10.40 -22.63 1.94
CA TRP A 560 10.16 -24.03 1.66
C TRP A 560 11.33 -24.73 0.98
N ARG A 561 11.89 -24.14 -0.08
CA ARG A 561 12.94 -24.77 -0.89
C ARG A 561 13.84 -23.73 -1.57
N LEU A 562 15.15 -23.94 -1.54
CA LEU A 562 16.10 -23.19 -2.37
C LEU A 562 16.23 -23.87 -3.74
N CYS A 563 16.28 -23.06 -4.79
CA CYS A 563 16.37 -23.50 -6.17
C CYS A 563 17.70 -23.02 -6.76
N PRO A 564 18.68 -23.92 -6.97
CA PRO A 564 19.95 -23.54 -7.60
C PRO A 564 19.76 -23.18 -9.07
N LEU A 565 20.48 -22.17 -9.54
CA LEU A 565 20.48 -21.71 -10.95
C LEU A 565 19.07 -21.55 -11.55
N ALA A 566 18.11 -21.14 -10.73
CA ALA A 566 16.73 -20.91 -11.10
C ALA A 566 16.56 -19.67 -12.01
N ASP A 567 17.45 -18.67 -11.90
CA ASP A 567 17.51 -17.52 -12.79
C ASP A 567 18.95 -17.28 -13.29
N PRO A 568 19.37 -17.96 -14.37
CA PRO A 568 20.69 -17.80 -14.95
C PRO A 568 20.81 -16.52 -15.81
N SER A 569 19.82 -15.62 -15.78
CA SER A 569 19.96 -14.32 -16.46
C SER A 569 21.11 -13.52 -15.85
N PRO A 570 21.72 -12.57 -16.59
CA PRO A 570 22.77 -11.72 -16.05
C PRO A 570 22.36 -10.99 -14.76
N SER A 571 21.09 -10.60 -14.65
CA SER A 571 20.53 -9.99 -13.43
C SER A 571 20.40 -10.99 -12.27
N GLY A 572 19.98 -12.22 -12.54
CA GLY A 572 19.88 -13.27 -11.52
C GLY A 572 21.25 -13.67 -10.97
N MET A 573 22.25 -13.81 -11.86
CA MET A 573 23.64 -14.10 -11.48
C MET A 573 24.26 -12.97 -10.65
N GLN A 574 24.03 -11.71 -11.03
CA GLN A 574 24.52 -10.55 -10.29
C GLN A 574 23.87 -10.39 -8.90
N ARG A 575 22.63 -10.84 -8.72
CA ARG A 575 21.90 -10.68 -7.45
C ARG A 575 22.18 -11.81 -6.47
N SER A 576 22.21 -13.05 -6.95
CA SER A 576 22.19 -14.23 -6.10
C SER A 576 22.84 -15.47 -6.71
N PHE A 577 23.75 -15.33 -7.68
CA PHE A 577 24.36 -16.48 -8.38
C PHE A 577 23.30 -17.39 -9.02
N GLY A 578 22.19 -16.78 -9.46
CA GLY A 578 21.04 -17.48 -10.05
C GLY A 578 20.18 -18.26 -9.05
N ILE A 579 20.47 -18.21 -7.75
CA ILE A 579 19.65 -18.86 -6.73
C ILE A 579 18.33 -18.11 -6.55
N MET A 580 17.24 -18.88 -6.48
CA MET A 580 15.91 -18.41 -6.07
C MET A 580 15.36 -19.26 -4.93
N VAL A 581 14.22 -18.86 -4.37
CA VAL A 581 13.57 -19.56 -3.27
C VAL A 581 12.08 -19.71 -3.51
N ASN A 582 11.54 -20.88 -3.20
CA ASN A 582 10.10 -21.08 -3.11
C ASN A 582 9.63 -20.77 -1.69
N TYR A 583 8.71 -19.82 -1.56
CA TYR A 583 7.90 -19.65 -0.34
C TYR A 583 6.56 -20.35 -0.54
N ARG A 584 6.14 -21.17 0.43
CA ARG A 584 4.89 -21.92 0.38
C ARG A 584 3.84 -21.23 1.25
N TYR A 585 2.63 -21.09 0.70
CA TYR A 585 1.47 -20.55 1.40
C TYR A 585 0.49 -21.68 1.74
N VAL A 586 0.45 -22.06 3.01
CA VAL A 586 -0.60 -22.94 3.54
C VAL A 586 -1.62 -22.04 4.23
N LEU A 587 -2.79 -21.83 3.61
CA LEU A 587 -3.73 -20.78 4.02
C LEU A 587 -4.23 -20.90 5.47
N GLN A 588 -4.25 -22.12 6.00
CA GLN A 588 -4.59 -22.42 7.40
C GLN A 588 -3.53 -21.88 8.37
N ASP A 589 -2.25 -21.97 8.00
CA ASP A 589 -1.11 -21.60 8.86
C ASP A 589 -0.70 -20.14 8.69
N VAL A 590 -1.13 -19.47 7.61
CA VAL A 590 -0.72 -18.10 7.26
C VAL A 590 -0.90 -17.11 8.43
N ALA A 591 -1.98 -17.21 9.20
CA ALA A 591 -2.21 -16.31 10.33
C ALA A 591 -1.24 -16.61 11.50
N ALA A 592 -1.01 -17.88 11.80
CA ALA A 592 -0.08 -18.31 12.84
C ALA A 592 1.37 -17.94 12.49
N ASN A 593 1.80 -18.26 11.26
CA ASN A 593 3.14 -17.92 10.76
C ASN A 593 3.39 -16.40 10.75
N ASN A 594 2.40 -15.61 10.33
CA ASN A 594 2.49 -14.15 10.41
C ASN A 594 2.68 -13.68 11.85
N HIS A 595 1.89 -14.20 12.79
CA HIS A 595 1.99 -13.83 14.20
C HIS A 595 3.37 -14.18 14.78
N SER A 596 3.82 -15.44 14.62
CA SER A 596 5.14 -15.88 15.09
C SER A 596 6.29 -15.07 14.50
N TYR A 597 6.19 -14.65 13.24
CA TYR A 597 7.23 -13.84 12.63
C TYR A 597 7.21 -12.38 13.11
N ILE A 598 6.04 -11.75 13.17
CA ILE A 598 5.91 -10.32 13.54
C ILE A 598 6.18 -10.10 15.03
N VAL A 599 5.65 -10.97 15.89
CA VAL A 599 5.71 -10.83 17.35
C VAL A 599 6.98 -11.45 17.91
N ASP A 600 7.27 -12.70 17.53
CA ASP A 600 8.36 -13.48 18.13
C ASP A 600 9.64 -13.48 17.29
N GLY A 601 9.61 -12.98 16.04
CA GLY A 601 10.75 -13.00 15.12
C GLY A 601 11.08 -14.40 14.56
N ILE A 602 10.18 -15.38 14.76
CA ILE A 602 10.41 -16.78 14.37
C ILE A 602 10.13 -16.95 12.87
N ILE A 603 11.08 -17.54 12.14
CA ILE A 603 10.95 -17.84 10.72
C ILE A 603 10.38 -19.25 10.54
N SER A 604 9.23 -19.36 9.89
CA SER A 604 8.73 -20.65 9.40
C SER A 604 9.57 -21.10 8.20
N ALA A 605 10.24 -22.24 8.34
CA ALA A 605 11.04 -22.85 7.28
C ALA A 605 10.89 -24.37 7.27
N SER A 606 11.11 -25.01 6.11
CA SER A 606 11.21 -26.46 5.99
C SER A 606 12.48 -26.98 6.68
N ASP A 607 12.47 -28.25 7.05
CA ASP A 607 13.63 -28.86 7.73
C ASP A 607 14.86 -28.92 6.82
N ALA A 608 14.68 -29.16 5.52
CA ALA A 608 15.76 -29.09 4.53
C ALA A 608 16.46 -27.72 4.53
N VAL A 609 15.71 -26.61 4.63
CA VAL A 609 16.31 -25.26 4.70
C VAL A 609 17.04 -25.06 6.03
N LYS A 610 16.47 -25.53 7.14
CA LYS A 610 17.11 -25.43 8.47
C LYS A 610 18.40 -26.24 8.54
N GLU A 611 18.39 -27.45 7.98
CA GLU A 611 19.55 -28.35 7.94
C GLU A 611 20.67 -27.79 7.06
N LEU A 612 20.33 -27.20 5.91
CA LEU A 612 21.30 -26.44 5.09
C LEU A 612 21.87 -25.27 5.89
N ALA A 613 21.03 -24.45 6.52
CA ALA A 613 21.50 -23.30 7.31
C ALA A 613 22.39 -23.72 8.50
N ALA A 614 22.13 -24.88 9.09
CA ALA A 614 22.91 -25.47 10.17
C ALA A 614 24.19 -26.18 9.70
N GLY A 615 24.41 -26.32 8.38
CA GLY A 615 25.56 -27.04 7.83
C GLY A 615 25.52 -28.56 8.08
N ARG A 616 24.33 -29.13 8.28
CA ARG A 616 24.14 -30.56 8.62
C ARG A 616 23.77 -31.44 7.43
N LEU A 617 23.32 -30.83 6.34
CA LEU A 617 23.18 -31.52 5.05
C LEU A 617 24.57 -31.66 4.43
N GLN A 618 25.07 -32.89 4.38
CA GLN A 618 26.25 -33.22 3.59
C GLN A 618 25.89 -33.08 2.10
N LEU A 619 26.71 -32.30 1.38
CA LEU A 619 26.59 -32.07 -0.06
C LEU A 619 26.89 -33.33 -0.87
#